data_AF-A0A3D2X2J8-F1
#
_entry.id   AF-A0A3D2X2J8-F1
#
_cell.length_a   1.000
_cell.length_b   1.000
_cell.length_c   1.000
_cell.angle_alpha   90.00
_cell.angle_beta   90.00
_cell.angle_gamma   90.00
#
_symmetry.space_group_name_H-M   'P 1'
#
loop_
_entity.id
_entity.type
_entity.pdbx_description
1 polymer ?
#
loop_
_entity_poly.entity_id
_entity_poly.type
_entity_poly.pdbx_seq_one_letter_code
_entity_poly.pdbx_strand_id
1 'polypeptide(L)'
;METSKAIEELFETVKQKLTGMEKVYMAFEKCFLNTITTTVKRLDDGSSYVITGDIPAMWLRDSTCQIRPYLVLAKKDLAIAQMIKGLIHRQFKYIRLDPYANAFNESANGHCWEQDE
;
A
#
# COMPACT_ATOMS: atom_id res chain seq x y z
N MET A 1 -11.48 -0.27 -7.18
CA MET A 1 -11.86 0.74 -6.17
C MET A 1 -12.13 2.01 -6.95
N GLU A 2 -13.36 2.52 -6.94
CA GLU A 2 -13.63 3.86 -7.50
C GLU A 2 -12.77 4.89 -6.74
N THR A 3 -12.22 5.87 -7.45
CA THR A 3 -11.45 6.95 -6.84
C THR A 3 -12.34 7.70 -5.85
N SER A 4 -11.89 7.80 -4.61
CA SER A 4 -12.66 8.53 -3.60
C SER A 4 -12.56 10.03 -3.86
N LYS A 5 -13.58 10.77 -3.41
CA LYS A 5 -13.59 12.24 -3.46
C LYS A 5 -12.32 12.86 -2.87
N ALA A 6 -11.75 12.27 -1.82
CA ALA A 6 -10.52 12.77 -1.20
C ALA A 6 -9.30 12.63 -2.13
N ILE A 7 -9.22 11.56 -2.92
CA ILE A 7 -8.17 11.37 -3.94
C ILE A 7 -8.37 12.38 -5.08
N GLU A 8 -9.60 12.57 -5.55
CA GLU A 8 -9.92 13.54 -6.61
C GLU A 8 -9.55 14.97 -6.20
N GLU A 9 -9.90 15.40 -4.98
CA GLU A 9 -9.52 16.70 -4.43
C GLU A 9 -7.99 16.88 -4.34
N LEU A 10 -7.26 15.82 -3.97
CA LEU A 10 -5.80 15.82 -3.94
C LEU A 10 -5.23 15.97 -5.35
N PHE A 11 -5.75 15.23 -6.32
CA PHE A 11 -5.27 15.28 -7.70
C PHE A 11 -5.51 16.65 -8.31
N GLU A 12 -6.67 17.26 -8.10
CA GLU A 12 -6.93 18.62 -8.56
C GLU A 12 -5.96 19.62 -7.92
N THR A 13 -5.73 19.49 -6.60
CA THR A 13 -4.75 20.34 -5.89
C THR A 13 -3.33 20.19 -6.45
N VAL A 14 -2.90 18.96 -6.74
CA VAL A 14 -1.56 18.68 -7.27
C VAL A 14 -1.44 19.15 -8.72
N LYS A 15 -2.47 18.94 -9.54
CA LYS A 15 -2.54 19.40 -10.93
C LYS A 15 -2.38 20.91 -11.03
N GLN A 16 -3.09 21.66 -10.18
CA GLN A 16 -2.97 23.11 -10.10
C GLN A 16 -1.55 23.56 -9.72
N LYS A 17 -0.91 22.87 -8.77
CA LYS A 17 0.47 23.16 -8.35
C LYS A 17 1.52 22.82 -9.39
N LEU A 18 1.22 21.87 -10.27
CA LEU A 18 2.10 21.40 -11.35
C LEU A 18 1.70 21.97 -12.73
N THR A 19 1.04 23.13 -12.76
CA THR A 19 0.67 23.80 -14.02
C THR A 19 1.92 24.05 -14.89
N GLY A 20 1.88 23.63 -16.16
CA GLY A 20 3.03 23.68 -17.07
C GLY A 20 4.03 22.54 -16.91
N MET A 21 3.75 21.56 -16.04
CA MET A 21 4.54 20.35 -15.81
C MET A 21 3.70 19.08 -16.03
N GLU A 22 2.97 19.01 -17.15
CA GLU A 22 1.96 17.98 -17.42
C GLU A 22 2.53 16.56 -17.35
N LYS A 23 3.76 16.34 -17.83
CA LYS A 23 4.43 15.03 -17.76
C LYS A 23 4.70 14.60 -16.32
N VAL A 24 5.04 15.54 -15.44
CA VAL A 24 5.27 15.26 -14.01
C VAL A 24 3.95 14.92 -13.33
N TYR A 25 2.88 15.66 -13.63
CA TYR A 25 1.54 15.34 -13.13
C TYR A 25 1.08 13.94 -13.55
N MET A 26 1.22 13.58 -14.84
CA MET A 26 0.85 12.24 -15.32
C MET A 26 1.65 11.14 -14.62
N ALA A 27 2.95 11.35 -14.37
CA ALA A 27 3.77 10.39 -13.63
C ALA A 27 3.30 10.27 -12.18
N PHE A 28 3.03 11.40 -11.51
CA PHE A 28 2.50 11.42 -10.15
C PHE A 28 1.19 10.66 -10.04
N GLU A 29 0.20 10.96 -10.87
CA GLU A 29 -1.13 10.35 -10.84
C GLU A 29 -1.03 8.84 -11.05
N LYS A 30 -0.27 8.41 -12.06
CA LYS A 30 -0.04 6.99 -12.35
C LYS A 30 0.62 6.27 -11.18
N CYS A 31 1.70 6.82 -10.63
CA CYS A 31 2.43 6.20 -9.52
C CYS A 31 1.60 6.19 -8.22
N PHE A 32 0.87 7.26 -7.94
CA PHE A 32 0.02 7.36 -6.76
C PHE A 32 -1.15 6.38 -6.81
N LEU A 33 -1.73 6.12 -7.99
CA LEU A 33 -2.79 5.11 -8.11
C LEU A 33 -2.26 3.68 -8.16
N ASN A 34 -1.05 3.45 -8.71
CA ASN A 34 -0.51 2.11 -8.88
C ASN A 34 -0.48 1.32 -7.57
N THR A 35 0.06 1.88 -6.48
CA THR A 35 0.12 1.17 -5.19
C THR A 35 -1.26 0.69 -4.73
N ILE A 36 -2.25 1.59 -4.60
CA ILE A 36 -3.56 1.21 -4.07
C ILE A 36 -4.37 0.28 -5.00
N THR A 37 -4.08 0.30 -6.30
CA THR A 37 -4.83 -0.50 -7.28
C THR A 37 -4.21 -1.86 -7.56
N THR A 38 -2.88 -2.00 -7.50
CA THR A 38 -2.19 -3.23 -7.92
C THR A 38 -1.55 -3.98 -6.77
N THR A 39 -1.29 -3.35 -5.62
CA THR A 39 -0.50 -3.97 -4.55
C THR A 39 -1.28 -4.22 -3.27
N VAL A 40 -2.39 -3.53 -3.05
CA VAL A 40 -3.17 -3.63 -1.80
C VAL A 40 -4.30 -4.65 -1.95
N LYS A 41 -4.33 -5.62 -1.04
CA LYS A 41 -5.44 -6.57 -0.88
C LYS A 41 -6.06 -6.42 0.50
N ARG A 42 -7.39 -6.26 0.54
CA ARG A 42 -8.16 -6.34 1.79
C ARG A 42 -8.51 -7.80 2.04
N LEU A 43 -8.24 -8.27 3.25
CA LEU A 43 -8.46 -9.66 3.65
C LEU A 43 -9.73 -9.78 4.49
N ASP A 44 -10.25 -11.01 4.61
CA ASP A 44 -11.50 -11.30 5.31
C ASP A 44 -11.46 -10.94 6.80
N ASP A 45 -10.25 -10.95 7.40
CA ASP A 45 -10.03 -10.51 8.79
C ASP A 45 -10.00 -8.98 8.97
N GLY A 46 -10.29 -8.23 7.90
CA GLY A 46 -10.30 -6.77 7.88
C GLY A 46 -8.92 -6.11 7.84
N SER A 47 -7.84 -6.90 7.78
CA SER A 47 -6.47 -6.38 7.62
C SER A 47 -6.12 -6.09 6.15
N SER A 48 -5.01 -5.39 5.93
CA SER A 48 -4.50 -5.10 4.59
C SER A 48 -3.19 -5.85 4.38
N TYR A 49 -3.09 -6.55 3.26
CA TYR A 49 -1.86 -7.17 2.77
C TYR A 49 -1.34 -6.39 1.57
N VAL A 50 -0.06 -6.05 1.57
CA VAL A 50 0.55 -5.16 0.56
C VAL A 50 1.77 -5.85 -0.03
N ILE A 51 1.66 -6.29 -1.28
CA ILE A 51 2.81 -6.88 -2.00
C ILE A 51 3.76 -5.80 -2.49
N THR A 52 5.02 -6.16 -2.74
CA THR A 52 6.02 -5.19 -3.24
C THR A 52 5.78 -4.81 -4.70
N GLY A 53 5.11 -5.67 -5.47
CA GLY A 53 4.80 -5.46 -6.89
C GLY A 53 4.75 -6.79 -7.62
N ASP A 54 5.80 -7.07 -8.38
CA ASP A 54 6.00 -8.33 -9.11
C ASP A 54 6.33 -9.54 -8.22
N ILE A 55 6.86 -9.30 -7.02
CA ILE A 55 7.08 -10.36 -6.02
C ILE A 55 5.79 -10.55 -5.20
N PRO A 56 5.21 -11.77 -5.14
CA PRO A 56 3.92 -12.03 -4.49
C PRO A 56 4.03 -12.16 -2.97
N ALA A 57 4.81 -11.28 -2.33
CA ALA A 57 5.08 -11.31 -0.92
C ALA A 57 5.16 -9.88 -0.33
N MET A 58 4.91 -9.76 0.98
CA MET A 58 4.81 -8.47 1.67
C MET A 58 6.06 -8.20 2.50
N TRP A 59 6.80 -7.17 2.13
CA TRP A 59 7.96 -6.71 2.91
C TRP A 59 7.51 -5.64 3.91
N LEU A 60 7.96 -5.74 5.17
CA LEU A 60 7.57 -4.78 6.21
C LEU A 60 7.99 -3.34 5.86
N ARG A 61 9.20 -3.20 5.30
CA ARG A 61 9.75 -1.93 4.83
C ARG A 61 8.92 -1.35 3.69
N ASP A 62 8.79 -2.10 2.60
CA ASP A 62 8.20 -1.65 1.35
C ASP A 62 6.72 -1.31 1.55
N SER A 63 5.96 -2.17 2.24
CA SER A 63 4.55 -1.91 2.56
C SER A 63 4.33 -0.62 3.36
N THR A 64 5.23 -0.28 4.29
CA THR A 64 5.18 0.99 5.03
C THR A 64 5.43 2.18 4.11
N CYS A 65 6.46 2.11 3.27
CA CYS A 65 6.83 3.18 2.35
C CYS A 65 5.76 3.40 1.27
N GLN A 66 5.22 2.33 0.71
CA GLN A 66 4.14 2.34 -0.29
C GLN A 66 2.90 3.06 0.27
N ILE A 67 2.51 2.81 1.52
CA ILE A 67 1.28 3.35 2.10
C ILE A 67 1.45 4.74 2.72
N ARG A 68 2.67 5.16 3.07
CA ARG A 68 2.95 6.46 3.70
C ARG A 68 2.32 7.67 3.00
N PRO A 69 2.35 7.82 1.65
CA PRO A 69 1.77 8.98 0.98
C PRO A 69 0.26 9.15 1.23
N TYR A 70 -0.48 8.05 1.47
CA TYR A 70 -1.93 8.09 1.69
C TYR A 70 -2.32 8.58 3.09
N LEU A 71 -1.37 8.75 4.02
CA LEU A 71 -1.64 9.32 5.35
C LEU A 71 -2.28 10.71 5.27
N VAL A 72 -1.95 11.50 4.25
CA VAL A 72 -2.54 12.83 4.05
C VAL A 72 -4.05 12.77 3.79
N LEU A 73 -4.52 11.64 3.21
CA LEU A 73 -5.92 11.40 2.89
C LEU A 73 -6.69 10.72 4.02
N ALA A 74 -6.00 9.99 4.91
CA ALA A 74 -6.64 9.23 6.00
C ALA A 74 -7.50 10.08 6.94
N LYS A 75 -7.26 11.40 7.03
CA LYS A 75 -8.09 12.33 7.81
C LYS A 75 -9.45 12.64 7.17
N LYS A 76 -9.56 12.45 5.86
CA LYS A 76 -10.73 12.81 5.05
C LYS A 76 -11.44 11.58 4.47
N ASP A 77 -10.75 10.44 4.43
CA ASP A 77 -11.23 9.21 3.81
C ASP A 77 -11.12 8.04 4.80
N LEU A 78 -12.28 7.58 5.26
CA LEU A 78 -12.39 6.49 6.23
C LEU A 78 -11.91 5.16 5.66
N ALA A 79 -12.12 4.90 4.36
CA ALA A 79 -11.67 3.66 3.73
C ALA A 79 -10.14 3.60 3.68
N ILE A 80 -9.49 4.72 3.34
CA ILE A 80 -8.01 4.84 3.40
C ILE A 80 -7.51 4.69 4.86
N ALA A 81 -8.19 5.31 5.83
CA ALA A 81 -7.82 5.15 7.24
C ALA A 81 -7.92 3.68 7.71
N GLN A 82 -8.98 2.98 7.32
CA GLN A 82 -9.17 1.56 7.61
C GLN A 82 -8.15 0.67 6.89
N MET A 83 -7.77 1.02 5.66
CA MET A 83 -6.68 0.37 4.92
C MET A 83 -5.36 0.46 5.68
N ILE A 84 -5.00 1.66 6.16
CA ILE A 84 -3.77 1.91 6.92
C ILE A 84 -3.80 1.17 8.26
N LYS A 85 -4.91 1.26 9.01
CA LYS A 85 -5.11 0.50 10.25
C LYS A 85 -4.92 -1.01 10.03
N GLY A 86 -5.53 -1.53 8.96
CA GLY A 86 -5.42 -2.93 8.58
C GLY A 86 -3.98 -3.35 8.27
N LEU A 87 -3.20 -2.49 7.60
CA LEU A 87 -1.79 -2.73 7.35
C LEU A 87 -0.99 -2.82 8.66
N ILE A 88 -1.19 -1.86 9.58
CA ILE A 88 -0.49 -1.83 10.87
C ILE A 88 -0.76 -3.12 11.66
N HIS A 89 -2.02 -3.55 11.76
CA HIS A 89 -2.38 -4.81 12.42
C HIS A 89 -1.69 -6.02 11.79
N ARG A 90 -1.63 -6.08 10.45
CA ARG A 90 -0.98 -7.17 9.72
C ARG A 90 0.53 -7.18 9.94
N GLN A 91 1.20 -6.03 9.89
CA GLN A 91 2.63 -5.92 10.17
C GLN A 91 2.97 -6.39 11.59
N PHE A 92 2.18 -6.00 12.60
CA PHE A 92 2.41 -6.49 13.96
C PHE A 92 2.15 -8.00 14.12
N LYS A 93 1.19 -8.57 13.38
CA LYS A 93 1.00 -10.03 13.33
C LYS A 93 2.24 -10.73 12.76
N TYR A 94 2.85 -10.17 11.72
CA TYR A 94 4.06 -10.71 11.12
C TYR A 94 5.30 -10.55 12.01
N ILE A 95 5.49 -9.40 12.65
CA ILE A 95 6.58 -9.19 13.63
C ILE A 95 6.46 -10.18 14.79
N ARG A 96 5.23 -10.47 15.25
CA ARG A 96 4.99 -11.50 16.29
C ARG A 96 5.25 -12.93 15.81
N LEU A 97 5.15 -13.18 14.51
CA LEU A 97 5.41 -14.49 13.93
C LEU A 97 6.92 -14.73 13.87
N ASP A 98 7.66 -13.78 13.31
CA ASP A 98 9.11 -13.80 13.29
C ASP A 98 9.67 -12.37 13.20
N PRO A 99 10.31 -11.85 14.26
CA PRO A 99 10.86 -10.50 14.25
C PRO A 99 12.14 -10.34 13.40
N TYR A 100 12.76 -11.45 12.98
CA TYR A 100 13.95 -11.44 12.11
C TYR A 100 13.59 -11.48 10.63
N ALA A 101 12.40 -11.98 10.27
CA ALA A 101 11.95 -12.04 8.89
C ALA A 101 11.68 -10.64 8.31
N ASN A 102 12.20 -10.39 7.11
CA ASN A 102 11.96 -9.17 6.34
C ASN A 102 10.67 -9.22 5.50
N ALA A 103 10.10 -10.42 5.36
CA ALA A 103 9.30 -10.85 4.23
C ALA A 103 8.24 -11.87 4.66
N PHE A 104 6.98 -11.68 4.25
CA PHE A 104 5.88 -12.56 4.67
C PHE A 104 4.92 -12.87 3.54
N ASN A 105 4.42 -14.09 3.51
CA ASN A 105 3.36 -14.53 2.60
C ASN A 105 1.97 -14.14 3.14
N GLU A 106 0.99 -14.09 2.24
CA GLU A 106 -0.42 -13.80 2.59
C GLU A 106 -1.00 -14.88 3.52
N SER A 107 -0.64 -16.14 3.26
CA SER A 107 -1.06 -17.35 3.96
C SER A 107 0.14 -18.27 4.24
N ALA A 108 -0.06 -19.29 5.08
CA ALA A 108 0.96 -20.28 5.42
C ALA A 108 1.15 -21.32 4.29
N ASN A 109 1.55 -20.85 3.11
CA ASN A 109 1.69 -21.67 1.89
C ASN A 109 3.10 -22.21 1.66
N GLY A 110 4.07 -21.86 2.52
CA GLY A 110 5.46 -22.33 2.40
C GLY A 110 6.23 -21.77 1.20
N HIS A 111 5.70 -20.77 0.49
CA HIS A 111 6.46 -20.12 -0.59
C HIS A 111 7.69 -19.42 -0.01
N CYS A 112 8.85 -19.67 -0.60
CA CYS A 112 10.10 -19.07 -0.22
C CYS A 112 10.91 -18.74 -1.47
N TRP A 113 11.94 -17.91 -1.30
CA TRP A 113 12.89 -17.62 -2.38
C TRP A 113 13.75 -18.84 -2.71
N GLU A 114 14.21 -19.53 -1.67
CA GLU A 114 15.05 -20.71 -1.74
C GLU A 114 14.69 -21.63 -0.56
N GLN A 115 14.74 -22.94 -0.78
CA GLN A 115 14.63 -23.92 0.30
C GLN A 115 16.06 -24.27 0.72
N ASP A 116 16.35 -24.15 2.02
CA ASP A 116 17.63 -24.62 2.55
C ASP A 116 17.70 -26.15 2.38
N GLU A 117 18.87 -26.65 1.93
CA GLU A 117 19.16 -28.09 1.76
C GLU A 117 19.18 -28.87 3.08
#